data_AF-A0A6G1RBZ9-F1
#
_entry.id   AF-A0A6G1RBZ9-F1
#
_cell.length_a   1.000
_cell.length_b   1.000
_cell.length_c   1.000
_cell.angle_alpha   90.00
_cell.angle_beta   90.00
_cell.angle_gamma   90.00
#
_symmetry.space_group_name_H-M   'P 1'
#
loop_
_entity.id
_entity.type
_entity.pdbx_description
1 polymer ?
#
loop_
_entity_poly.entity_id
_entity_poly.type
_entity_poly.pdbx_seq_one_letter_code
_entity_poly.pdbx_strand_id
1 'polypeptide(L)'
;LVRDTQQERHFGFSLAQALRRARSHPLLQGYEVHVTPGVRPEPQHMRDIVTCSGGTFLPTLPHVYGPRRLVISCVGDAGCWGPALGANLPLVSPELLLTGVLRQRPE
;
A
#
# COMPACT_ATOMS: atom_id res chain seq x y z
N LEU A 1 -10.25 -23.16 -5.44
CA LEU A 1 -9.27 -22.07 -5.15
C LEU A 1 -8.06 -22.31 -6.04
N VAL A 2 -7.59 -21.29 -6.76
CA VAL A 2 -6.33 -21.39 -7.51
C VAL A 2 -5.20 -21.69 -6.52
N ARG A 3 -4.27 -22.58 -6.90
CA ARG A 3 -3.06 -22.89 -6.15
C ARG A 3 -1.88 -22.73 -7.10
N ASP A 4 -1.08 -21.70 -6.87
CA ASP A 4 0.16 -21.46 -7.60
C ASP A 4 1.34 -21.74 -6.68
N THR A 5 1.74 -23.00 -6.62
CA THR A 5 2.80 -23.47 -5.72
C THR A 5 4.14 -22.79 -6.01
N GLN A 6 4.39 -22.36 -7.25
CA GLN A 6 5.64 -21.69 -7.62
C GLN A 6 5.67 -20.29 -6.99
N GLN A 7 4.61 -19.51 -7.17
CA GLN A 7 4.54 -18.15 -6.64
C GLN A 7 4.36 -18.12 -5.12
N GLU A 8 3.60 -19.05 -4.54
CA GLU A 8 3.49 -19.21 -3.09
C GLU A 8 4.86 -19.44 -2.43
N ARG A 9 5.75 -20.24 -3.07
CA ARG A 9 7.13 -20.43 -2.60
C ARG A 9 7.98 -19.18 -2.81
N HIS A 10 7.92 -18.56 -3.99
CA HIS A 10 8.72 -17.37 -4.30
C HIS A 10 8.43 -16.22 -3.34
N PHE A 11 7.16 -15.96 -3.07
CA PHE A 11 6.72 -14.91 -2.16
C PHE A 11 6.54 -15.40 -0.72
N GLY A 12 6.83 -16.67 -0.39
CA GLY A 12 6.80 -17.19 0.98
C GLY A 12 5.44 -17.07 1.69
N PHE A 13 4.33 -17.30 0.99
CA PHE A 13 2.98 -17.17 1.54
C PHE A 13 2.03 -18.25 1.02
N SER A 14 0.86 -18.39 1.64
CA SER A 14 -0.23 -19.22 1.13
C SER A 14 -1.34 -18.32 0.61
N LEU A 15 -1.70 -18.44 -0.66
CA LEU A 15 -2.78 -17.68 -1.30
C LEU A 15 -4.11 -17.97 -0.59
N ALA A 16 -4.34 -19.22 -0.20
CA ALA A 16 -5.53 -19.61 0.56
C ALA A 16 -5.62 -18.93 1.94
N GLN A 17 -4.49 -18.71 2.62
CA GLN A 17 -4.46 -17.97 3.88
C GLN A 17 -4.65 -16.46 3.65
N ALA A 18 -3.98 -15.90 2.65
CA ALA A 18 -4.10 -14.48 2.31
C ALA A 18 -5.55 -14.12 1.98
N LEU A 19 -6.20 -14.89 1.10
CA LEU A 19 -7.61 -14.70 0.75
C LEU A 19 -8.55 -14.81 1.95
N ARG A 20 -8.28 -15.73 2.90
CA ARG A 20 -9.07 -15.82 4.14
C ARG A 20 -8.97 -14.54 4.97
N ARG A 21 -7.76 -13.98 5.12
CA ARG A 21 -7.52 -12.73 5.87
C ARG A 21 -8.18 -11.52 5.20
N ALA A 22 -8.02 -11.39 3.88
CA ALA A 22 -8.64 -10.32 3.09
C ALA A 22 -10.16 -10.26 3.29
N ARG A 23 -10.82 -11.42 3.37
CA ARG A 23 -12.27 -11.52 3.56
C ARG A 23 -12.71 -11.15 4.97
N SER A 24 -11.88 -11.36 5.99
CA SER A 24 -12.22 -11.02 7.38
C SER A 24 -11.89 -9.59 7.76
N HIS A 25 -10.74 -9.08 7.29
CA HIS A 25 -10.24 -7.76 7.63
C HIS A 25 -9.32 -7.27 6.50
N PRO A 26 -9.82 -6.42 5.58
CA PRO A 26 -9.00 -5.86 4.52
C PRO A 26 -7.76 -5.17 5.09
N LEU A 27 -6.61 -5.39 4.46
CA LEU A 27 -5.31 -4.96 4.98
C LEU A 27 -5.24 -3.46 5.30
N LEU A 28 -5.83 -2.63 4.42
CA LEU A 28 -5.78 -1.18 4.53
C LEU A 28 -7.03 -0.60 5.19
N GLN A 29 -7.82 -1.41 5.91
CA GLN A 29 -9.02 -0.92 6.56
C GLN A 29 -8.71 0.26 7.50
N GLY A 30 -9.35 1.40 7.22
CA GLY A 30 -9.18 2.65 7.97
C GLY A 30 -7.88 3.41 7.67
N TYR A 31 -7.09 2.99 6.68
CA TYR A 31 -5.92 3.73 6.22
C TYR A 31 -6.28 4.77 5.16
N GLU A 32 -5.59 5.90 5.20
CA GLU A 32 -5.59 6.92 4.16
C GLU A 32 -4.22 6.92 3.46
N VAL A 33 -4.21 6.76 2.14
CA VAL A 33 -3.00 6.51 1.38
C VAL A 33 -2.89 7.52 0.25
N HIS A 34 -1.82 8.31 0.26
CA HIS A 34 -1.41 9.09 -0.90
C HIS A 34 -0.31 8.34 -1.67
N VAL A 35 -0.24 8.52 -2.99
CA VAL A 35 0.79 7.93 -3.85
C VAL A 35 1.42 9.03 -4.70
N THR A 36 2.74 9.17 -4.65
CA THR A 36 3.45 10.21 -5.40
C THR A 36 3.57 9.87 -6.90
N PRO A 37 3.74 10.86 -7.80
CA PRO A 37 3.61 10.65 -9.26
C PRO A 37 4.61 9.68 -9.90
N GLY A 38 5.82 9.57 -9.37
CA GLY A 38 6.90 8.73 -9.88
C GLY A 38 6.78 7.25 -9.49
N VAL A 39 5.78 6.88 -8.68
CA VAL A 39 5.56 5.50 -8.24
C VAL A 39 5.15 4.59 -9.41
N ARG A 40 5.53 3.31 -9.31
CA ARG A 40 5.08 2.22 -10.17
C ARG A 40 4.46 1.09 -9.34
N PRO A 41 3.33 0.50 -9.76
CA PRO A 41 2.44 0.94 -10.85
C PRO A 41 1.98 2.40 -10.72
N GLU A 42 1.51 3.01 -11.82
CA GLU A 42 1.11 4.42 -11.81
C GLU A 42 0.07 4.71 -10.73
N PRO A 43 -0.01 5.95 -10.19
CA PRO A 43 -0.95 6.30 -9.10
C PRO A 43 -2.41 5.91 -9.36
N GLN A 44 -2.84 5.94 -10.62
CA GLN A 44 -4.18 5.48 -11.02
C GLN A 44 -4.41 3.99 -10.74
N HIS A 45 -3.42 3.13 -11.00
CA HIS A 45 -3.50 1.71 -10.71
C HIS A 45 -3.34 1.46 -9.20
N MET A 46 -2.49 2.23 -8.54
CA MET A 46 -2.33 2.16 -7.09
C MET A 46 -3.60 2.56 -6.34
N ARG A 47 -4.38 3.51 -6.87
CA ARG A 47 -5.70 3.87 -6.34
C ARG A 47 -6.62 2.66 -6.26
N ASP A 48 -6.67 1.87 -7.32
CA ASP A 48 -7.52 0.67 -7.36
C ASP A 48 -7.04 -0.37 -6.34
N ILE A 49 -5.73 -0.58 -6.24
CA ILE A 49 -5.12 -1.51 -5.27
C ILE A 49 -5.45 -1.08 -3.83
N VAL A 50 -5.30 0.21 -3.51
CA VAL A 50 -5.61 0.77 -2.19
C VAL A 50 -7.09 0.57 -1.86
N THR A 51 -7.97 0.95 -2.79
CA THR A 51 -9.42 0.91 -2.59
C THR A 51 -9.93 -0.52 -2.43
N CYS A 52 -9.48 -1.44 -3.30
CA CYS A 52 -9.82 -2.86 -3.21
C CYS A 52 -9.29 -3.52 -1.94
N SER A 53 -8.23 -2.97 -1.34
CA SER A 53 -7.65 -3.45 -0.07
C SER A 53 -8.30 -2.80 1.17
N GLY A 54 -9.38 -2.02 0.98
CA GLY A 54 -10.16 -1.39 2.06
C GLY A 54 -9.62 -0.03 2.55
N GLY A 55 -8.64 0.54 1.85
CA GLY A 55 -8.07 1.86 2.15
C GLY A 55 -8.79 2.99 1.43
N THR A 56 -8.53 4.21 1.89
CA THR A 56 -8.99 5.46 1.27
C THR A 56 -7.85 6.10 0.50
N PHE A 57 -8.00 6.29 -0.80
CA PHE A 57 -7.00 6.97 -1.62
C PHE A 57 -7.10 8.50 -1.47
N LEU A 58 -5.97 9.14 -1.17
CA LEU A 58 -5.83 10.59 -1.09
C LEU A 58 -5.25 11.14 -2.40
N PRO A 59 -5.99 11.96 -3.17
CA PRO A 59 -5.53 12.48 -4.47
C PRO A 59 -4.42 13.53 -4.33
N THR A 60 -4.33 14.19 -3.17
CA THR A 60 -3.36 15.24 -2.88
C THR A 60 -2.47 14.84 -1.72
N LEU A 61 -1.23 15.32 -1.73
CA LEU A 61 -0.29 15.10 -0.64
C LEU A 61 -0.86 15.71 0.66
N PRO A 62 -1.06 14.91 1.71
CA PRO A 62 -1.52 15.43 2.99
C PRO A 62 -0.45 16.28 3.69
N HIS A 63 -0.89 17.36 4.32
CA HIS A 63 -0.05 18.30 5.07
C HIS A 63 -0.23 18.22 6.60
N VAL A 64 -1.07 17.29 7.06
CA VAL A 64 -1.41 17.14 8.47
C VAL A 64 -1.29 15.67 8.85
N TYR A 65 -0.80 15.42 10.07
CA TYR A 65 -0.76 14.09 10.67
C TYR A 65 -2.14 13.42 10.67
N GLY A 66 -2.15 12.10 10.50
CA GLY A 66 -3.32 11.26 10.70
C GLY A 66 -2.87 9.87 11.21
N PRO A 67 -3.56 9.27 12.20
CA PRO A 67 -3.10 8.05 12.87
C PRO A 67 -2.97 6.81 11.96
N ARG A 68 -3.60 6.81 10.79
CA ARG A 68 -3.51 5.75 9.77
C ARG A 68 -3.25 6.33 8.38
N ARG A 69 -2.52 7.44 8.34
CA ARG A 69 -2.22 8.14 7.09
C ARG A 69 -0.78 7.85 6.68
N LEU A 70 -0.59 7.48 5.42
CA LEU A 70 0.74 7.19 4.87
C LEU A 70 0.88 7.69 3.44
N VAL A 71 2.13 7.86 3.02
CA VAL A 71 2.51 8.27 1.66
C VAL A 71 3.36 7.18 1.03
N ILE A 72 2.89 6.62 -0.07
CA ILE A 72 3.68 5.72 -0.92
C ILE A 72 4.52 6.57 -1.86
N SER A 73 5.83 6.38 -1.83
CA SER A 73 6.77 7.13 -2.67
C SER A 73 7.95 6.29 -3.12
N CYS A 74 8.61 6.72 -4.19
CA CYS A 74 9.89 6.19 -4.65
C CYS A 74 11.02 7.23 -4.51
N VAL A 75 12.26 6.80 -4.75
CA VAL A 75 13.46 7.68 -4.68
C VAL A 75 13.43 8.81 -5.71
N GLY A 76 12.77 8.62 -6.85
CA GLY A 76 12.63 9.64 -7.89
C GLY A 76 11.81 10.85 -7.45
N ASP A 77 10.97 10.67 -6.42
CA ASP A 77 10.09 11.70 -5.88
C ASP A 77 10.66 12.37 -4.60
N ALA A 78 11.94 12.16 -4.27
CA ALA A 78 12.55 12.71 -3.05
C ALA A 78 12.37 14.23 -2.90
N GLY A 79 12.30 14.96 -4.02
CA GLY A 79 12.06 16.40 -4.02
C GLY A 79 10.69 16.83 -3.47
N CYS A 80 9.69 15.94 -3.39
CA CYS A 80 8.36 16.25 -2.88
C CYS A 80 8.08 15.71 -1.46
N TRP A 81 9.08 15.16 -0.78
CA TRP A 81 8.92 14.58 0.57
C TRP A 81 8.72 15.62 1.67
N GLY A 82 9.15 16.86 1.46
CA GLY A 82 9.13 17.92 2.47
C GLY A 82 7.82 18.06 3.25
N PRO A 83 6.66 18.17 2.59
CA PRO A 83 5.39 18.29 3.30
C PRO A 83 4.98 17.04 4.08
N ALA A 84 5.25 15.84 3.56
CA ALA A 84 4.95 14.58 4.26
C ALA A 84 5.81 14.43 5.51
N LEU A 85 7.11 14.71 5.40
CA LEU A 85 8.06 14.69 6.50
C LEU A 85 7.70 15.74 7.57
N GLY A 86 7.39 16.96 7.15
CA GLY A 86 6.95 18.03 8.06
C GLY A 86 5.67 17.71 8.82
N ALA A 87 4.79 16.89 8.25
CA ALA A 87 3.56 16.41 8.87
C ALA A 87 3.72 15.10 9.67
N ASN A 88 4.95 14.59 9.85
CA ASN A 88 5.25 13.30 10.48
C ASN A 88 4.51 12.11 9.84
N LEU A 89 4.38 12.13 8.52
CA LEU A 89 3.73 11.05 7.78
C LEU A 89 4.76 10.00 7.34
N PRO A 90 4.47 8.71 7.51
CA PRO A 90 5.35 7.65 7.06
C PRO A 90 5.44 7.63 5.53
N LEU A 91 6.67 7.65 5.04
CA LEU A 91 7.01 7.39 3.64
C LEU A 91 7.32 5.91 3.48
N VAL A 92 6.59 5.26 2.59
CA VAL A 92 6.61 3.82 2.39
C VAL A 92 6.88 3.51 0.92
N SER A 93 7.66 2.46 0.64
CA SER A 93 7.95 2.08 -0.74
C SER A 93 6.73 1.41 -1.41
N PRO A 94 6.62 1.46 -2.75
CA PRO A 94 5.54 0.79 -3.47
C PRO A 94 5.56 -0.72 -3.22
N GLU A 95 6.75 -1.32 -3.14
CA GLU A 95 6.93 -2.75 -2.95
C GLU A 95 6.34 -3.21 -1.63
N LEU A 96 6.53 -2.47 -0.53
CA LEU A 96 5.98 -2.82 0.79
C LEU A 96 4.44 -2.93 0.72
N LEU A 97 3.79 -2.00 0.01
CA LEU A 97 2.35 -2.04 -0.18
C LEU A 97 1.93 -3.24 -1.05
N LEU A 98 2.62 -3.47 -2.17
CA LEU A 98 2.28 -4.55 -3.10
C LEU A 98 2.50 -5.94 -2.48
N THR A 99 3.62 -6.16 -1.78
CA THR A 99 3.89 -7.42 -1.06
C THR A 99 2.93 -7.60 0.10
N GLY A 100 2.64 -6.53 0.85
CA GLY A 100 1.66 -6.53 1.92
C GLY A 100 0.27 -6.96 1.44
N VAL A 101 -0.22 -6.36 0.35
CA VAL A 101 -1.53 -6.70 -0.26
C VAL A 101 -1.54 -8.14 -0.79
N LEU A 102 -0.46 -8.59 -1.44
CA LEU A 102 -0.34 -9.97 -1.94
C LEU A 102 -0.42 -10.99 -0.80
N ARG A 103 0.30 -10.73 0.31
CA ARG A 103 0.40 -11.63 1.46
C ARG A 103 -0.72 -11.46 2.48
N GLN A 104 -1.46 -10.35 2.40
CA GLN A 104 -2.45 -9.90 3.39
C GLN A 104 -1.85 -9.85 4.81
N ARG A 105 -0.73 -9.12 4.92
CA ARG A 105 0.00 -8.87 6.17
C ARG A 105 0.50 -7.42 6.19
N PRO A 106 0.43 -6.72 7.32
CA PRO A 106 1.22 -5.52 7.53
C PRO A 106 2.69 -5.94 7.63
N GLU A 107 3.54 -5.42 6.75
CA GLU A 107 4.99 -5.66 6.75
C GLU A 107 5.73 -4.58 7.53
#